data_AF-A0A7S0RE91-F1
#
_entry.id   AF-A0A7S0RE91-F1
#
_cell.length_a   1.000
_cell.length_b   1.000
_cell.length_c   1.000
_cell.angle_alpha   90.00
_cell.angle_beta   90.00
_cell.angle_gamma   90.00
#
_symmetry.space_group_name_H-M   'P 1'
#
loop_
_entity.id
_entity.type
_entity.pdbx_description
1 polymer ?
#
loop_
_entity_poly.entity_id
_entity_poly.type
_entity_poly.pdbx_seq_one_letter_code
_entity_poly.pdbx_strand_id
1 'polypeptide(L)'
;AYEMNETLATKLKYILDAGLTCVYCIGEPKEIREKGIEAVLAEMEVQLKPIYALLDPAKVVIAYEPVWAIGTGLTATPEAAQETHKGIRDMIKEKGPEGCAEAIRIQYGGSANAKNAPDLSAQP
;
A
#
# COMPACT_ATOMS: atom_id res chain seq x y z
N ALA A 1 16.22 -12.43 4.59
CA ALA A 1 15.87 -12.90 3.24
C ALA A 1 14.86 -11.92 2.68
N TYR A 2 15.04 -11.45 1.45
CA TYR A 2 14.04 -10.63 0.77
C TYR A 2 12.96 -11.57 0.23
N GLU A 3 11.69 -11.30 0.52
CA GLU A 3 10.59 -12.05 -0.08
C GLU A 3 10.28 -11.46 -1.46
N MET A 4 10.09 -12.33 -2.46
CA MET A 4 9.76 -11.91 -3.81
C MET A 4 8.26 -11.63 -3.92
N ASN A 5 7.86 -10.66 -4.77
CA ASN A 5 6.45 -10.29 -4.94
C ASN A 5 5.56 -11.49 -5.31
N GLU A 6 6.05 -12.43 -6.13
CA GLU A 6 5.32 -13.67 -6.48
C GLU A 6 5.11 -14.60 -5.26
N THR A 7 6.06 -14.62 -4.34
CA THR A 7 5.92 -15.38 -3.08
C THR A 7 4.86 -14.74 -2.20
N LEU A 8 4.82 -13.40 -2.12
CA LEU A 8 3.80 -12.66 -1.38
C LEU A 8 2.41 -12.85 -1.99
N ALA A 9 2.27 -12.85 -3.31
CA ALA A 9 1.01 -13.14 -3.99
C ALA A 9 0.52 -14.56 -3.70
N THR A 10 1.42 -15.54 -3.68
CA THR A 10 1.10 -16.93 -3.31
C THR A 10 0.57 -17.01 -1.87
N LYS A 11 1.20 -16.29 -0.93
CA LYS A 11 0.74 -16.22 0.47
C LYS A 11 -0.62 -15.53 0.58
N LEU A 12 -0.82 -14.41 -0.13
CA LEU A 12 -2.10 -13.71 -0.14
C LEU A 12 -3.21 -14.66 -0.61
N LYS A 13 -3.01 -15.35 -1.73
CA LYS A 13 -3.97 -16.34 -2.22
C LYS A 13 -4.27 -17.42 -1.18
N TYR A 14 -3.24 -17.98 -0.54
CA TYR A 14 -3.42 -18.99 0.50
C TYR A 14 -4.25 -18.48 1.69
N ILE A 15 -3.99 -17.25 2.16
CA ILE A 15 -4.74 -16.60 3.24
C ILE A 15 -6.21 -16.44 2.84
N LEU A 16 -6.49 -15.98 1.61
CA LEU A 16 -7.84 -15.79 1.11
C LEU A 16 -8.59 -17.11 0.92
N ASP A 17 -7.94 -18.14 0.38
CA ASP A 17 -8.51 -19.48 0.22
C ASP A 17 -8.84 -20.11 1.58
N ALA A 18 -8.11 -19.76 2.64
CA ALA A 18 -8.40 -20.16 4.03
C ALA A 18 -9.53 -19.32 4.67
N GLY A 19 -10.14 -18.38 3.94
CA GLY A 19 -11.23 -17.54 4.41
C GLY A 19 -10.81 -16.38 5.32
N LEU A 20 -9.51 -16.17 5.51
CA LEU A 20 -8.95 -15.12 6.36
C LEU A 20 -8.91 -13.76 5.64
N THR A 21 -8.71 -12.70 6.40
CA THR A 21 -8.46 -11.35 5.89
C THR A 21 -6.96 -11.05 5.93
N CYS A 22 -6.46 -10.27 4.96
CA CYS A 22 -5.05 -9.90 4.87
C CYS A 22 -4.89 -8.37 4.88
N VAL A 23 -3.91 -7.90 5.66
CA VAL A 23 -3.32 -6.57 5.46
C VAL A 23 -2.05 -6.77 4.64
N TYR A 24 -2.06 -6.34 3.39
CA TYR A 24 -0.95 -6.51 2.46
C TYR A 24 -0.12 -5.22 2.42
N CYS A 25 1.10 -5.29 2.94
CA CYS A 25 1.99 -4.13 3.02
C CYS A 25 2.76 -3.92 1.70
N ILE A 26 2.82 -2.66 1.26
CA ILE A 26 3.67 -2.19 0.15
C ILE A 26 4.38 -0.91 0.55
N GLY A 27 5.54 -0.63 -0.04
CA GLY A 27 6.28 0.58 0.27
C GLY A 27 7.65 0.59 -0.40
N GLU A 28 8.20 1.78 -0.56
CA GLU A 28 9.47 1.99 -1.24
C GLU A 28 10.63 2.24 -0.24
N PRO A 29 11.87 1.90 -0.64
CA PRO A 29 13.05 2.33 0.10
C PRO A 29 13.35 3.83 -0.15
N LYS A 30 14.17 4.44 0.71
CA LYS A 30 14.43 5.89 0.70
C LYS A 30 14.96 6.38 -0.66
N GLU A 31 15.80 5.57 -1.31
CA GLU A 31 16.45 5.87 -2.57
C GLU A 31 15.45 5.95 -3.74
N ILE A 32 14.29 5.30 -3.63
CA ILE A 32 13.20 5.44 -4.60
C ILE A 32 12.41 6.71 -4.32
N ARG A 33 12.11 7.02 -3.04
CA ARG A 33 11.43 8.26 -2.66
C ARG A 33 12.22 9.51 -3.09
N GLU A 34 13.54 9.49 -2.92
CA GLU A 34 14.44 10.58 -3.32
C GLU A 34 14.47 10.83 -4.84
N LYS A 35 13.99 9.88 -5.66
CA LYS A 35 13.80 10.05 -7.11
C LYS A 35 12.46 10.70 -7.48
N GLY A 36 11.57 10.92 -6.52
CA GLY A 36 10.27 11.58 -6.72
C GLY A 36 9.09 10.61 -6.84
N ILE A 37 7.88 11.19 -6.90
CA ILE A 37 6.61 10.43 -6.86
C ILE A 37 6.46 9.43 -8.01
N GLU A 38 6.93 9.74 -9.21
CA GLU A 38 6.83 8.82 -10.35
C GLU A 38 7.58 7.50 -10.09
N ALA A 39 8.75 7.57 -9.45
CA ALA A 39 9.53 6.39 -9.08
C ALA A 39 8.83 5.58 -7.97
N VAL A 40 8.20 6.26 -7.01
CA VAL A 40 7.40 5.63 -5.95
C VAL A 40 6.23 4.86 -6.56
N LEU A 41 5.48 5.50 -7.46
CA LEU A 41 4.32 4.89 -8.10
C LEU A 41 4.74 3.72 -9.02
N ALA A 42 5.87 3.82 -9.71
CA ALA A 42 6.43 2.71 -10.45
C ALA A 42 6.77 1.51 -9.54
N GLU A 43 7.31 1.77 -8.35
CA GLU A 43 7.58 0.73 -7.34
C GLU A 43 6.27 0.11 -6.79
N MET A 44 5.25 0.93 -6.52
CA MET A 44 3.94 0.43 -6.05
C MET A 44 3.28 -0.48 -7.10
N GLU A 45 3.36 -0.10 -8.38
CA GLU A 45 2.88 -0.93 -9.50
C GLU A 45 3.59 -2.29 -9.54
N VAL A 46 4.90 -2.33 -9.33
CA VAL A 46 5.68 -3.58 -9.31
C VAL A 46 5.23 -4.50 -8.17
N GLN A 47 4.87 -3.95 -7.01
CA GLN A 47 4.42 -4.71 -5.84
C GLN A 47 2.95 -5.15 -5.94
N LEU A 48 2.09 -4.36 -6.60
CA LEU A 48 0.66 -4.64 -6.77
C LEU A 48 0.37 -5.57 -7.96
N LYS A 49 1.19 -5.54 -9.01
CA LYS A 49 0.97 -6.29 -10.25
C LYS A 49 0.63 -7.78 -10.04
N PRO A 50 1.32 -8.53 -9.16
CA PRO A 50 1.02 -9.95 -8.96
C PRO A 50 -0.29 -10.21 -8.20
N ILE A 51 -0.88 -9.20 -7.56
CA ILE A 51 -2.04 -9.36 -6.67
C ILE A 51 -3.32 -8.68 -7.14
N TYR A 52 -3.31 -7.94 -8.26
CA TYR A 52 -4.51 -7.23 -8.74
C TYR A 52 -5.75 -8.13 -8.77
N ALA A 53 -5.65 -9.32 -9.37
CA ALA A 53 -6.78 -10.26 -9.47
C ALA A 53 -7.22 -10.87 -8.12
N LEU A 54 -6.42 -10.72 -7.05
CA LEU A 54 -6.70 -11.23 -5.72
C LEU A 54 -7.33 -10.15 -4.81
N LEU A 55 -7.44 -8.91 -5.26
CA LEU A 55 -7.97 -7.82 -4.45
C LEU A 55 -9.47 -7.97 -4.25
N ASP A 56 -9.87 -8.25 -3.02
CA ASP A 56 -11.26 -8.24 -2.55
C ASP A 56 -11.38 -7.20 -1.42
N PRO A 57 -12.18 -6.13 -1.57
CA PRO A 57 -12.29 -5.08 -0.55
C PRO A 57 -12.87 -5.56 0.79
N ALA A 58 -13.56 -6.72 0.82
CA ALA A 58 -14.05 -7.33 2.04
C ALA A 58 -12.96 -8.14 2.79
N LYS A 59 -11.89 -8.55 2.10
CA LYS A 59 -10.87 -9.44 2.65
C LYS A 59 -9.46 -8.84 2.67
N VAL A 60 -9.18 -7.84 1.85
CA VAL A 60 -7.85 -7.24 1.68
C VAL A 60 -7.86 -5.77 2.08
N VAL A 61 -6.85 -5.38 2.84
CA VAL A 61 -6.47 -3.99 3.10
C VAL A 61 -5.08 -3.79 2.54
N ILE A 62 -4.86 -2.71 1.78
CA ILE A 62 -3.51 -2.31 1.40
C ILE A 62 -2.94 -1.41 2.49
N ALA A 63 -1.76 -1.72 3.00
CA ALA A 63 -1.01 -0.86 3.90
C ALA A 63 0.16 -0.26 3.14
N TYR A 64 0.10 1.04 2.83
CA TYR A 64 1.24 1.78 2.32
C TYR A 64 2.15 2.14 3.49
N GLU A 65 3.29 1.45 3.59
CA GLU A 65 4.26 1.55 4.66
C GLU A 65 5.67 1.76 4.06
N PRO A 66 6.05 3.02 3.73
CA PRO A 66 7.37 3.31 3.17
C PRO A 66 8.46 2.87 4.14
N VAL A 67 9.43 2.11 3.65
CA VAL A 67 10.45 1.44 4.48
C VAL A 67 11.24 2.45 5.32
N TRP A 68 11.51 3.63 4.75
CA TRP A 68 12.24 4.70 5.41
C TRP A 68 11.49 5.35 6.59
N ALA A 69 10.18 5.10 6.74
CA ALA A 69 9.36 5.59 7.85
C ALA A 69 9.15 4.56 8.97
N ILE A 70 9.63 3.32 8.82
CA ILE A 70 9.43 2.24 9.80
C ILE A 70 10.44 2.38 10.95
N GLY A 71 9.96 2.77 12.13
CA GLY A 71 10.79 2.81 13.36
C GLY A 71 11.89 3.87 13.38
N THR A 72 11.92 4.78 12.40
CA THR A 72 12.94 5.84 12.29
C THR A 72 12.52 7.14 12.99
N GLY A 73 11.24 7.29 13.34
CA GLY A 73 10.66 8.56 13.80
C GLY A 73 10.41 9.56 12.65
N LEU A 74 10.83 9.23 11.42
CA LEU A 74 10.49 9.97 10.22
C LEU A 74 9.15 9.47 9.71
N THR A 75 8.26 10.40 9.36
CA THR A 75 6.92 10.09 8.86
C THR A 75 6.71 10.84 7.55
N ALA A 76 5.91 10.30 6.65
CA ALA A 76 5.49 11.03 5.46
C ALA A 76 4.61 12.20 5.87
N THR A 77 4.69 13.32 5.15
CA THR A 77 3.68 14.37 5.33
C THR A 77 2.32 13.83 4.88
N PRO A 78 1.20 14.37 5.41
CA PRO A 78 -0.14 13.98 4.98
C PRO A 78 -0.31 14.06 3.46
N GLU A 79 0.24 15.09 2.82
CA GLU A 79 0.15 15.30 1.37
C GLU A 79 0.92 14.23 0.60
N ALA A 80 2.13 13.86 1.06
CA ALA A 80 2.94 12.83 0.42
C ALA A 80 2.33 11.42 0.58
N ALA A 81 1.74 11.14 1.75
CA ALA A 81 0.98 9.92 1.98
C ALA A 81 -0.24 9.88 1.04
N GLN A 82 -0.97 11.00 0.93
CA GLN A 82 -2.15 11.09 0.10
C GLN A 82 -1.86 10.97 -1.39
N GLU A 83 -0.79 11.62 -1.87
CA GLU A 83 -0.35 11.53 -3.26
C GLU A 83 -0.08 10.06 -3.64
N THR A 84 0.57 9.33 -2.73
CA THR A 84 0.87 7.91 -2.94
C THR A 84 -0.41 7.04 -2.86
N HIS A 85 -1.30 7.29 -1.89
CA HIS A 85 -2.58 6.59 -1.77
C HIS A 85 -3.47 6.79 -3.00
N LYS A 86 -3.56 8.02 -3.50
CA LYS A 86 -4.31 8.33 -4.72
C LYS A 86 -3.75 7.55 -5.91
N GLY A 87 -2.43 7.55 -6.08
CA GLY A 87 -1.79 6.79 -7.16
C GLY A 87 -2.04 5.29 -7.07
N ILE A 88 -1.96 4.70 -5.88
CA ILE A 88 -2.33 3.29 -5.64
C ILE A 88 -3.80 3.04 -6.00
N ARG A 89 -4.72 3.91 -5.57
CA ARG A 89 -6.14 3.78 -5.85
C ARG A 89 -6.43 3.87 -7.36
N ASP A 90 -5.77 4.78 -8.07
CA ASP A 90 -5.89 4.91 -9.53
C ASP A 90 -5.41 3.65 -10.25
N MET A 91 -4.31 3.04 -9.79
CA MET A 91 -3.82 1.76 -10.34
C MET A 91 -4.80 0.61 -10.10
N ILE A 92 -5.37 0.51 -8.90
CA ILE A 92 -6.39 -0.52 -8.58
C ILE A 92 -7.65 -0.29 -9.42
N LYS A 93 -8.02 0.96 -9.71
CA LYS A 93 -9.15 1.28 -10.57
C LYS A 93 -8.94 0.83 -12.01
N GLU A 94 -7.71 0.96 -12.51
CA GLU A 94 -7.35 0.58 -13.88
C GLU A 94 -7.19 -0.94 -14.04
N LYS A 95 -6.58 -1.62 -13.06
CA LYS A 95 -6.06 -2.99 -13.22
C LYS A 95 -6.67 -4.01 -12.28
N GLY A 96 -7.33 -3.55 -11.21
CA GLY A 96 -8.01 -4.40 -10.25
C GLY A 96 -9.43 -4.80 -10.68
N PRO A 97 -10.13 -5.58 -9.86
CA PRO A 97 -11.50 -5.98 -10.12
C PRO A 97 -12.44 -4.77 -10.13
N GLU A 98 -13.51 -4.86 -10.93
CA GLU A 98 -14.50 -3.80 -11.06
C GLU A 98 -15.07 -3.39 -9.69
N GLY A 99 -15.12 -2.08 -9.43
CA GLY A 99 -15.60 -1.51 -8.17
C GLY A 99 -14.66 -1.67 -6.96
N CYS A 100 -13.57 -2.43 -7.07
CA CYS A 100 -12.66 -2.68 -5.96
C CYS A 100 -12.01 -1.39 -5.44
N ALA A 101 -11.58 -0.50 -6.35
CA ALA A 101 -10.90 0.74 -5.99
C ALA A 101 -11.73 1.70 -5.12
N GLU A 102 -13.06 1.67 -5.23
CA GLU A 102 -13.95 2.57 -4.48
C GLU A 102 -14.20 2.04 -3.06
N ALA A 103 -14.07 0.72 -2.84
CA ALA A 103 -14.37 0.05 -1.58
C ALA A 103 -13.10 -0.36 -0.79
N ILE A 104 -11.96 -0.54 -1.47
CA ILE A 104 -10.74 -1.02 -0.82
C ILE A 104 -10.17 0.03 0.14
N ARG A 105 -9.81 -0.44 1.33
CA ARG A 105 -9.12 0.37 2.34
C ARG A 105 -7.62 0.41 2.02
N ILE A 106 -7.09 1.63 1.96
CA ILE A 106 -5.67 1.90 1.87
C ILE A 106 -5.28 2.66 3.13
N GLN A 107 -4.45 2.05 3.98
CA GLN A 107 -4.00 2.63 5.24
C GLN A 107 -2.54 3.05 5.15
N TYR A 108 -2.19 4.13 5.83
CA TYR A 108 -0.79 4.54 5.99
C TYR A 108 -0.15 3.83 7.20
N GLY A 109 1.07 3.33 7.02
CA GLY A 109 1.96 2.85 8.06
C GLY A 109 3.31 3.59 8.01
N GLY A 110 4.01 3.71 9.14
CA GLY A 110 5.33 4.36 9.21
C GLY A 110 5.39 5.56 10.16
N SER A 111 5.86 5.33 11.39
CA SER A 111 6.01 6.36 12.43
C SER A 111 4.73 7.19 12.72
N ALA A 112 3.55 6.67 12.39
CA ALA A 112 2.27 7.22 12.81
C ALA A 112 2.14 7.15 14.34
N ASN A 113 1.63 8.21 14.95
CA ASN A 113 1.48 8.36 16.39
C ASN A 113 0.31 9.30 16.72
N ALA A 114 -0.03 9.43 18.01
CA ALA A 114 -1.19 10.21 18.45
C ALA A 114 -1.18 11.70 18.00
N LYS A 115 -0.01 12.26 17.67
CA LYS A 115 0.11 13.66 17.27
C LYS A 115 -0.14 13.88 15.78
N ASN A 116 0.28 12.96 14.91
CA ASN A 116 0.18 13.11 13.45
C ASN A 116 -0.96 12.29 12.82
N ALA A 117 -1.49 11.30 13.53
CA ALA A 117 -2.57 10.46 13.03
C ALA A 117 -3.83 11.25 12.60
N PRO A 118 -4.27 12.31 13.33
CA PRO A 118 -5.42 13.10 12.89
C PRO A 118 -5.22 13.71 11.50
N ASP A 119 -4.06 14.33 11.25
CA ASP A 119 -3.76 14.99 9.98
C ASP A 119 -3.61 13.99 8.83
N LEU A 120 -2.98 12.83 9.10
CA LEU A 120 -2.88 11.73 8.14
C LEU A 120 -4.26 11.16 7.79
N SER A 121 -5.13 10.97 8.78
CA SER A 121 -6.47 10.40 8.59
C SER A 121 -7.48 11.36 7.96
N ALA A 122 -7.19 12.66 7.96
CA ALA A 122 -8.02 13.68 7.33
C ALA A 122 -7.88 13.71 5.80
N GLN A 123 -6.89 13.01 5.25
CA GLN A 123 -6.71 12.87 3.80
C GLN A 123 -7.79 11.96 3.18
N PRO A 124 -8.27 12.27 1.97
CA PRO A 124 -9.43 11.58 1.35
C PRO A 124 -9.15 10.17 0.81
#